data_AF-A0A0Q0G7X6-F1
#
_entry.id   AF-A0A0Q0G7X6-F1
#
_cell.length_a   1.000
_cell.length_b   1.000
_cell.length_c   1.000
_cell.angle_alpha   90.00
_cell.angle_beta   90.00
_cell.angle_gamma   90.00
#
_symmetry.space_group_name_H-M   'P 1'
#
loop_
_entity.id
_entity.type
_entity.pdbx_description
1 polymer ?
#
loop_
_entity_poly.entity_id
_entity_poly.type
_entity_poly.pdbx_seq_one_letter_code
_entity_poly.pdbx_strand_id
1 'polypeptide(L)'
;MDEQYLSSLQQKFSQAKDEFCGYGVATKCLSSPGTDWRVEDTYIQKEGIHDDFGLYDSPDKFYLEKGTNLSGVKRWLYQRVIRHLINMNVSKIRNKKVLEVQNAQP
;
A
#
# COMPACT_ATOMS: atom_id res chain seq x y z
N MET A 1 -11.16 4.45 -0.19
CA MET A 1 -10.06 3.47 -0.43
C MET A 1 -10.61 2.33 -1.29
N ASP A 2 -9.77 1.56 -1.99
CA ASP A 2 -10.21 0.34 -2.72
C ASP A 2 -10.55 -0.79 -1.74
N GLU A 3 -11.83 -0.88 -1.34
CA GLU A 3 -12.34 -1.84 -0.35
C GLU A 3 -12.23 -3.29 -0.82
N GLN A 4 -12.53 -3.57 -2.09
CA GLN A 4 -12.44 -4.93 -2.64
C GLN A 4 -11.00 -5.47 -2.53
N TYR A 5 -10.02 -4.64 -2.86
CA TYR A 5 -8.62 -5.03 -2.74
C TYR A 5 -8.21 -5.30 -1.29
N LEU A 6 -8.63 -4.43 -0.36
CA LEU A 6 -8.34 -4.61 1.06
C LEU A 6 -8.98 -5.89 1.61
N SER A 7 -10.25 -6.15 1.33
CA SER A 7 -10.95 -7.37 1.78
C SER A 7 -10.25 -8.63 1.28
N SER A 8 -9.79 -8.63 0.03
CA SER A 8 -9.01 -9.75 -0.51
C SER A 8 -7.64 -9.92 0.17
N LEU A 9 -6.99 -8.83 0.57
CA LEU A 9 -5.76 -8.89 1.37
C LEU A 9 -6.02 -9.42 2.78
N GLN A 10 -7.06 -8.94 3.45
CA GLN A 10 -7.49 -9.41 4.77
C GLN A 10 -7.76 -10.91 4.76
N GLN A 11 -8.48 -11.41 3.75
CA GLN A 11 -8.73 -12.85 3.61
C GLN A 11 -7.45 -13.63 3.32
N LYS A 12 -6.54 -13.10 2.49
CA LYS A 12 -5.27 -13.75 2.14
C LYS A 12 -4.33 -13.87 3.34
N PHE A 13 -4.38 -12.91 4.26
CA PHE A 13 -3.49 -12.81 5.42
C PHE A 13 -4.25 -12.90 6.75
N SER A 14 -5.35 -13.66 6.80
CA SER A 14 -6.21 -13.78 7.99
C SER A 14 -5.52 -14.36 9.23
N GLN A 15 -4.38 -15.04 9.04
CA GLN A 15 -3.57 -15.60 10.12
C GLN A 15 -2.44 -14.66 10.60
N ALA A 16 -2.25 -13.51 9.94
CA ALA A 16 -1.24 -12.54 10.34
C ALA A 16 -1.65 -11.86 11.65
N LYS A 17 -0.68 -11.67 12.57
CA LYS A 17 -0.88 -10.93 13.83
C LYS A 17 -0.93 -9.44 13.51
N ASP A 18 -2.14 -8.90 13.38
CA ASP A 18 -2.61 -7.51 13.28
C ASP A 18 -1.73 -6.40 12.63
N GLU A 19 -0.41 -6.35 12.78
CA GLU A 19 0.48 -5.49 11.99
C GLU A 19 0.76 -6.08 10.60
N PHE A 20 0.66 -5.23 9.57
CA PHE A 20 0.87 -5.63 8.19
C PHE A 20 1.55 -4.51 7.39
N CYS A 21 2.63 -4.85 6.71
CA CYS A 21 3.29 -3.99 5.73
C CYS A 21 3.60 -4.79 4.47
N GLY A 22 2.94 -4.47 3.37
CA GLY A 22 3.14 -5.15 2.09
C GLY A 22 2.04 -4.86 1.10
N TYR A 23 2.29 -5.15 -0.17
CA TYR A 23 1.29 -5.01 -1.24
C TYR A 23 0.65 -3.59 -1.32
N GLY A 24 1.36 -2.56 -0.88
CA GLY A 24 0.85 -1.17 -0.85
C GLY A 24 -0.06 -0.85 0.35
N VAL A 25 -0.14 -1.72 1.36
CA VAL A 25 -0.85 -1.48 2.61
C VAL A 25 0.14 -1.56 3.77
N ALA A 26 0.13 -0.53 4.63
CA ALA A 26 0.84 -0.49 5.90
C ALA A 26 -0.16 -0.10 6.99
N THR A 27 -0.36 -0.95 8.00
CA THR A 27 -1.33 -0.75 9.09
C THR A 27 -0.92 -1.53 10.32
N LYS A 28 -1.28 -1.02 11.51
CA LYS A 28 -1.13 -1.73 12.79
C LYS A 28 -2.24 -2.77 13.05
N CYS A 29 -3.32 -2.71 12.26
CA CYS A 29 -4.45 -3.61 12.35
C CYS A 29 -4.97 -3.89 10.92
N LEU A 30 -4.61 -5.03 10.33
CA LEU A 30 -5.09 -5.40 8.99
C LEU A 30 -6.56 -5.79 9.00
N SER A 31 -7.05 -6.41 10.09
CA SER A 31 -8.44 -6.82 10.24
C SER A 31 -9.41 -5.63 10.31
N SER A 32 -8.96 -4.50 10.87
CA SER A 32 -9.73 -3.26 10.96
C SER A 32 -8.81 -2.04 10.80
N PRO A 33 -8.36 -1.73 9.57
CA PRO A 33 -7.49 -0.60 9.32
C PRO A 33 -8.31 0.69 9.37
N GLY A 34 -7.75 1.74 9.97
CA GLY A 34 -8.40 3.06 10.08
C GLY A 34 -8.41 3.80 8.74
N THR A 35 -9.26 3.35 7.81
CA THR A 35 -9.27 3.84 6.41
C THR A 35 -10.36 4.86 6.12
N ASP A 36 -11.26 5.07 7.08
CA ASP A 36 -12.35 6.04 6.97
C ASP A 36 -11.85 7.46 7.23
N TRP A 37 -12.35 8.41 6.44
CA TRP A 37 -12.12 9.82 6.68
C TRP A 37 -12.94 10.28 7.89
N ARG A 38 -12.26 10.81 8.91
CA ARG A 38 -12.87 11.24 10.19
C ARG A 38 -13.00 12.76 10.35
N VAL A 39 -12.81 13.54 9.28
CA VAL A 39 -12.84 15.02 9.31
C VAL A 39 -11.81 15.60 10.31
N GLU A 40 -10.71 14.89 10.50
CA GLU A 40 -9.59 15.26 11.35
C GLU A 40 -8.30 15.25 10.53
N ASP A 41 -7.25 15.88 11.07
CA ASP A 41 -5.93 15.86 10.46
C ASP A 41 -5.48 14.42 10.23
N THR A 42 -5.16 14.08 8.98
CA THR A 42 -4.79 12.71 8.62
C THR A 42 -3.31 12.63 8.35
N TYR A 43 -2.65 11.67 8.99
CA TYR A 43 -1.28 11.30 8.69
C TYR A 43 -1.27 10.03 7.82
N ILE A 44 -1.53 10.23 6.53
CA ILE A 44 -1.70 9.16 5.53
C ILE A 44 -0.39 8.41 5.33
N GLN A 45 -0.46 7.07 5.26
CA GLN A 45 0.69 6.18 5.00
C GLN A 45 1.85 6.31 6.00
N LYS A 46 1.59 6.83 7.21
CA LYS A 46 2.62 6.99 8.25
C LYS A 46 3.28 5.67 8.64
N GLU A 47 2.53 4.57 8.69
CA GLU A 47 3.07 3.22 8.94
C GLU A 47 4.00 2.73 7.81
N GLY A 48 3.95 3.35 6.63
CA GLY A 48 4.79 3.02 5.48
C GLY A 48 6.03 3.90 5.33
N ILE A 49 6.24 4.87 6.25
CA ILE A 49 7.43 5.73 6.24
C ILE A 49 8.61 4.93 6.75
N HIS A 50 9.59 4.68 5.86
CA HIS A 50 10.83 4.01 6.21
C HIS A 50 11.89 5.00 6.72
N ASP A 51 12.05 6.13 6.01
CA ASP A 51 13.01 7.18 6.33
C ASP A 51 12.31 8.53 6.44
N ASP A 52 12.55 9.25 7.52
CA ASP A 52 12.20 10.66 7.68
C ASP A 52 13.43 11.50 7.32
N PHE A 53 13.35 12.23 6.21
CA PHE A 53 14.43 13.09 5.73
C PHE A 53 14.34 14.52 6.24
N GLY A 54 13.37 14.82 7.11
CA GLY A 54 13.12 16.15 7.63
C GLY A 54 12.47 17.09 6.60
N LEU A 55 12.51 18.38 6.91
CA LEU A 55 11.91 19.44 6.09
C LEU A 55 12.92 19.98 5.09
N TYR A 56 12.47 20.18 3.85
CA TYR A 56 13.22 20.83 2.78
C TYR A 56 12.50 22.09 2.32
N ASP A 57 13.26 23.16 2.05
CA ASP A 57 12.68 24.42 1.57
C ASP A 57 12.08 24.31 0.16
N SER A 58 12.49 23.30 -0.63
CA SER A 58 11.92 23.02 -1.93
C SER A 58 12.06 21.55 -2.32
N PRO A 59 11.16 21.03 -3.19
CA PRO A 59 11.29 19.70 -3.76
C PRO A 59 12.61 19.49 -4.51
N ASP A 60 13.11 20.52 -5.19
CA ASP A 60 14.35 20.43 -5.96
C ASP A 60 15.57 20.17 -5.06
N LYS A 61 15.66 20.84 -3.91
CA LYS A 61 16.73 20.58 -2.92
C LYS A 61 16.67 19.14 -2.43
N PHE A 62 15.47 18.64 -2.15
CA PHE A 62 15.26 17.24 -1.75
C PHE A 62 15.76 16.26 -2.81
N TYR A 63 15.33 16.42 -4.07
CA TYR A 63 15.70 15.50 -5.14
C TYR A 63 17.16 15.63 -5.59
N LEU A 64 17.78 16.80 -5.42
CA LEU A 64 19.22 16.96 -5.63
C LEU A 64 20.04 16.16 -4.62
N GLU A 65 19.63 16.15 -3.34
CA GLU A 65 20.34 15.44 -2.28
C GLU A 65 20.05 13.94 -2.28
N LYS A 66 18.78 13.54 -2.37
CA LYS A 66 18.37 12.12 -2.28
C LYS A 66 18.39 11.40 -3.63
N GLY A 67 18.46 12.15 -4.73
CA GLY A 67 18.40 11.61 -6.09
C GLY A 67 16.99 11.16 -6.51
N THR A 68 16.88 10.67 -7.75
CA THR A 68 15.67 10.04 -8.28
C THR A 68 15.79 8.52 -8.32
N ASN A 69 14.66 7.83 -8.14
CA ASN A 69 14.54 6.37 -8.24
C ASN A 69 15.12 5.77 -9.54
N LEU A 70 15.49 4.48 -9.46
CA LEU A 70 15.96 3.56 -10.54
C LEU A 70 16.50 4.21 -11.83
N SER A 71 17.79 4.01 -12.12
CA SER A 71 18.45 4.50 -13.34
C SER A 71 18.93 3.36 -14.27
N GLY A 72 19.32 3.71 -15.50
CA GLY A 72 19.93 2.79 -16.48
C GLY A 72 19.12 1.52 -16.76
N VAL A 73 19.79 0.38 -16.74
CA VAL A 73 19.18 -0.94 -17.01
C VAL A 73 18.09 -1.27 -15.98
N LYS A 74 18.27 -0.88 -14.70
CA LYS A 74 17.25 -1.11 -13.66
C LYS A 74 15.95 -0.37 -13.98
N ARG A 75 16.06 0.88 -14.45
CA ARG A 75 14.90 1.67 -14.92
C ARG A 75 14.18 0.99 -16.08
N TRP A 76 14.95 0.58 -17.09
CA TRP A 76 14.41 -0.07 -18.27
C TRP A 76 13.67 -1.36 -17.90
N LEU A 77 14.29 -2.21 -17.09
CA LEU A 77 13.70 -3.47 -16.63
C LEU A 77 12.42 -3.24 -15.82
N TYR A 78 12.44 -2.25 -14.92
CA TYR A 78 11.25 -1.91 -14.13
C TYR A 78 10.08 -1.48 -15.02
N GLN A 79 10.34 -0.58 -15.96
CA GLN A 79 9.33 -0.03 -16.87
C GLN A 79 8.81 -1.08 -17.87
N ARG A 80 9.68 -1.97 -18.36
CA ARG A 80 9.30 -2.94 -19.40
C ARG A 80 8.71 -4.23 -18.86
N VAL A 81 9.08 -4.63 -17.64
CA VAL A 81 8.73 -5.96 -17.11
C VAL A 81 8.14 -5.86 -15.71
N ILE A 82 8.91 -5.37 -14.72
CA ILE A 82 8.56 -5.55 -13.29
C ILE A 82 7.23 -4.88 -12.94
N ARG A 83 6.98 -3.65 -13.42
CA ARG A 83 5.71 -2.96 -13.13
C ARG A 83 4.49 -3.73 -13.63
N HIS A 84 4.62 -4.44 -14.75
CA HIS A 84 3.53 -5.23 -15.32
C HIS A 84 3.28 -6.47 -14.46
N LEU A 85 4.33 -7.12 -13.96
CA LEU A 85 4.21 -8.23 -13.03
C LEU A 85 3.57 -7.82 -11.69
N ILE A 86 3.96 -6.66 -11.14
CA ILE A 86 3.36 -6.09 -9.93
C ILE A 86 1.86 -5.85 -10.16
N ASN A 87 1.49 -5.19 -11.26
CA ASN A 87 0.09 -4.90 -11.58
C ASN A 87 -0.73 -6.17 -11.80
N MET A 88 -0.15 -7.19 -12.45
CA MET A 88 -0.80 -8.49 -12.59
C MET A 88 -1.04 -9.15 -11.22
N ASN A 89 -0.09 -9.08 -10.30
CA ASN A 89 -0.25 -9.60 -8.95
C ASN A 89 -1.32 -8.84 -8.15
N VAL A 90 -1.34 -7.50 -8.23
CA VAL A 90 -2.39 -6.66 -7.61
C VAL A 90 -3.77 -7.04 -8.17
N SER A 91 -3.90 -7.18 -9.49
CA SER A 91 -5.15 -7.60 -10.13
C SER A 91 -5.59 -9.00 -9.69
N LYS A 92 -4.67 -9.95 -9.58
CA LYS A 92 -4.97 -11.31 -9.07
C LYS A 92 -5.47 -11.29 -7.63
N ILE A 93 -4.89 -10.44 -6.78
CA ILE A 93 -5.33 -10.28 -5.39
C ILE A 93 -6.73 -9.65 -5.36
N ARG A 94 -6.95 -8.52 -6.06
CA ARG A 94 -8.26 -7.85 -6.10
C ARG A 94 -9.38 -8.78 -6.55
N ASN A 95 -9.13 -9.59 -7.58
CA ASN A 95 -10.13 -10.46 -8.21
C ASN A 95 -10.25 -11.85 -7.59
N LYS A 96 -9.53 -12.15 -6.50
CA LYS A 96 -9.75 -13.39 -5.75
C LYS A 96 -11.17 -13.34 -5.19
N LYS A 97 -12.00 -14.36 -5.43
CA LYS A 97 -13.37 -14.41 -4.90
C LYS A 97 -13.31 -14.34 -3.38
N VAL A 98 -13.67 -13.17 -2.83
CA VAL A 98 -14.03 -13.05 -1.43
C VAL A 98 -15.31 -13.86 -1.27
N LEU A 99 -15.28 -14.89 -0.41
CA LEU A 99 -16.50 -15.60 -0.06
C LEU A 99 -17.35 -14.60 0.73
N GLU A 100 -18.50 -14.19 0.20
CA GLU A 100 -19.46 -13.42 0.98
C GLU A 100 -19.83 -14.23 2.21
N VAL A 101 -19.46 -13.72 3.39
CA VAL A 101 -20.02 -14.22 4.64
C VAL A 101 -21.44 -13.66 4.70
N GLN A 102 -22.41 -14.51 4.37
CA GLN A 102 -23.82 -14.22 4.64
C GLN A 102 -24.04 -14.15 6.16
N ASN A 103 -24.74 -13.09 6.59
CA ASN A 103 -25.34 -12.83 7.91
C ASN A 103 -24.38 -12.20 8.95
N ALA A 104 -24.74 -11.16 9.70
CA ALA A 104 -26.07 -10.79 10.22
C ALA A 104 -26.23 -9.27 10.44
N GLN A 105 -27.39 -8.73 10.08
CA GLN A 105 -27.96 -7.52 10.70
C GLN A 105 -28.69 -7.92 12.00
N PRO A 106 -28.70 -7.02 12.99
CA PRO A 106 -29.93 -6.32 13.33
C PRO A 106 -29.89 -4.84 12.96
#